data_AF-A0A968JKS5-F1
#
_entry.id   AF-A0A968JKS5-F1
#
_cell.length_a   1.000
_cell.length_b   1.000
_cell.length_c   1.000
_cell.angle_alpha   90.00
_cell.angle_beta   90.00
_cell.angle_gamma   90.00
#
_symmetry.space_group_name_H-M   'P 1'
#
loop_
_entity.id
_entity.type
_entity.pdbx_description
1 polymer ?
#
loop_
_entity_poly.entity_id
_entity_poly.type
_entity_poly.pdbx_seq_one_letter_code
_entity_poly.pdbx_strand_id
1 'polypeptide(L)'
;MQVTDQNGCTALLDTVIVRQANAPIQLQESVIRSLTCFGTNDGSIRVQLQGGIPPYVLLWQSTDIGNNYINGDTLFIDQLRSGNYQLLVTDSVACRQTFNFNVTSPDALELTGNATPSPKEQALGTAQVVVKGGTAPYRYLWSIGNSPNTPRLNNLPIGVYTVTVTDVRGCTTSISIEVKEDTGTATRNMDTSLAFTLQPNQRMSWYIWYCPQIFRWRKFIYTPM
;
A
#
# COMPACT_ATOMS: atom_id res chain seq x y z
N MET A 1 40.01 46.01 -34.15
CA MET A 1 39.77 47.46 -34.29
C MET A 1 41.00 48.17 -33.78
N GLN A 2 41.59 49.11 -34.51
CA GLN A 2 42.81 49.81 -34.10
C GLN A 2 42.42 51.19 -33.60
N VAL A 3 42.92 51.58 -32.42
CA VAL A 3 42.69 52.92 -31.86
C VAL A 3 44.03 53.63 -31.84
N THR A 4 44.04 54.82 -32.41
CA THR A 4 45.24 55.66 -32.52
C THR A 4 45.03 56.91 -31.70
N ASP A 5 45.94 57.21 -30.79
CA ASP A 5 45.89 58.45 -30.02
C ASP A 5 46.34 59.66 -30.86
N GLN A 6 46.21 60.86 -30.29
CA GLN A 6 46.58 62.11 -30.95
C GLN A 6 48.09 62.23 -31.25
N ASN A 7 48.92 61.38 -30.66
CA ASN A 7 50.37 61.34 -30.87
C ASN A 7 50.78 60.24 -31.89
N GLY A 8 49.81 59.56 -32.51
CA GLY A 8 50.07 58.53 -33.53
C GLY A 8 50.43 57.16 -32.96
N CYS A 9 50.30 56.94 -31.64
CA CYS A 9 50.48 55.64 -31.04
C CYS A 9 49.24 54.78 -31.31
N THR A 10 49.44 53.63 -31.95
CA THR A 10 48.34 52.74 -32.31
C THR A 10 48.32 51.51 -31.41
N ALA A 11 47.20 51.25 -30.76
CA ALA A 11 46.93 49.99 -30.08
C ALA A 11 45.97 49.15 -30.92
N LEU A 12 46.31 47.87 -31.12
CA LEU A 12 45.38 46.89 -31.67
C LEU A 12 44.46 46.45 -30.52
N LEU A 13 43.16 46.74 -30.60
CA LEU A 13 42.21 46.00 -29.76
C LEU A 13 42.15 44.58 -30.29
N ASP A 14 42.61 43.66 -29.46
CA ASP A 14 42.32 42.25 -29.60
C ASP A 14 40.79 42.09 -29.62
N THR A 15 40.28 41.43 -30.66
CA THR A 15 38.85 41.19 -30.79
C THR A 15 38.43 40.24 -29.68
N VAL A 16 37.68 40.74 -28.70
CA VAL A 16 37.01 39.89 -27.70
C VAL A 16 35.96 39.07 -28.46
N ILE A 17 36.30 37.83 -28.80
CA ILE A 17 35.33 36.87 -29.32
C ILE A 17 34.48 36.43 -28.12
N VAL A 18 33.31 37.06 -27.94
CA VAL A 18 32.32 36.56 -27.00
C VAL A 18 31.81 35.23 -27.55
N ARG A 19 32.23 34.12 -26.94
CA ARG A 19 31.61 32.81 -27.17
C ARG A 19 30.24 32.81 -26.49
N GLN A 20 29.25 33.45 -27.12
CA GLN A 20 27.88 33.42 -26.64
C GLN A 20 27.21 32.15 -27.18
N ALA A 21 26.58 31.38 -26.29
CA ALA A 21 25.77 30.25 -26.70
C ALA A 21 24.62 30.72 -27.61
N ASN A 22 24.39 29.99 -28.70
CA ASN A 22 23.30 30.26 -29.64
C ASN A 22 21.91 29.97 -29.05
N ALA A 23 21.84 29.19 -27.97
CA ALA A 23 20.64 28.91 -27.20
C ALA A 23 21.01 28.66 -25.72
N PRO A 24 20.11 28.94 -24.76
CA PRO A 24 20.32 28.56 -23.36
C PRO A 24 20.37 27.03 -23.23
N ILE A 25 21.04 26.54 -22.18
CA ILE A 25 21.01 25.10 -21.81
C ILE A 25 19.56 24.73 -21.48
N GLN A 26 19.04 23.66 -22.08
CA GLN A 26 17.67 23.17 -21.89
C GLN A 26 17.66 21.63 -21.91
N LEU A 27 16.56 21.04 -21.43
CA LEU A 27 16.28 19.61 -21.59
C LEU A 27 15.72 19.38 -22.99
N GLN A 28 16.45 18.67 -23.85
CA GLN A 28 15.93 18.16 -25.11
C GLN A 28 14.93 17.02 -24.86
N GLU A 29 15.27 16.15 -23.91
CA GLU A 29 14.41 15.05 -23.47
C GLU A 29 14.51 14.91 -21.95
N SER A 30 13.38 14.60 -21.31
CA SER A 30 13.37 14.07 -19.95
C SER A 30 12.31 12.99 -19.81
N VAL A 31 12.72 11.83 -19.30
CA VAL A 31 11.83 10.69 -19.03
C VAL A 31 11.98 10.33 -17.57
N ILE A 32 10.87 10.41 -16.84
CA ILE A 32 10.78 10.05 -15.43
C ILE A 32 9.94 8.80 -15.31
N ARG A 33 10.48 7.77 -14.66
CA ARG A 33 9.75 6.55 -14.31
C ARG A 33 9.45 6.56 -12.81
N SER A 34 8.18 6.50 -12.46
CA SER A 34 7.70 6.31 -11.09
C SER A 34 7.99 4.91 -10.57
N LEU A 35 7.93 4.73 -9.25
CA LEU A 35 8.09 3.42 -8.61
C LEU A 35 6.99 2.45 -9.06
N THR A 36 7.33 1.17 -9.16
CA THR A 36 6.35 0.12 -9.46
C THR A 36 5.41 -0.11 -8.27
N CYS A 37 5.97 -0.16 -7.06
CA CYS A 37 5.22 -0.37 -5.81
C CYS A 37 5.59 0.64 -4.73
N PHE A 38 4.68 0.83 -3.77
CA PHE A 38 4.95 1.68 -2.62
C PHE A 38 6.22 1.22 -1.88
N GLY A 39 7.14 2.16 -1.65
CA GLY A 39 8.37 1.92 -0.91
C GLY A 39 9.46 1.15 -1.66
N THR A 40 9.29 0.86 -2.96
CA THR A 40 10.35 0.30 -3.80
C THR A 40 11.36 1.36 -4.25
N ASN A 41 12.49 0.94 -4.81
CA ASN A 41 13.53 1.86 -5.28
C ASN A 41 13.81 1.58 -6.76
N ASP A 42 12.78 1.51 -7.61
CA ASP A 42 12.93 1.16 -9.03
C ASP A 42 12.55 2.32 -9.97
N GLY A 43 12.42 3.52 -9.41
CA GLY A 43 12.28 4.74 -10.19
C GLY A 43 13.56 5.07 -10.98
N SER A 44 13.41 5.86 -12.04
CA SER A 44 14.54 6.29 -12.85
C SER A 44 14.30 7.64 -13.51
N ILE A 45 15.37 8.38 -13.75
CA ILE A 45 15.37 9.62 -14.52
C ILE A 45 16.39 9.51 -15.65
N ARG A 46 15.92 9.77 -16.87
CA ARG A 46 16.76 9.94 -18.07
C ARG A 46 16.61 11.35 -18.58
N VAL A 47 17.73 11.99 -18.92
CA VAL A 47 17.74 13.31 -19.53
C VAL A 47 18.74 13.39 -20.68
N GLN A 48 18.42 14.24 -21.65
CA GLN A 48 19.29 14.65 -22.73
C GLN A 48 19.27 16.18 -22.82
N LEU A 49 20.44 16.80 -22.89
CA LEU A 49 20.62 18.25 -22.89
C LEU A 49 20.83 18.80 -24.29
N GLN A 50 20.46 20.07 -24.49
CA GLN A 50 20.74 20.84 -25.71
C GLN A 50 20.98 22.31 -25.35
N GLY A 51 21.69 23.06 -26.22
CA GLY A 51 22.01 24.47 -26.02
C GLY A 51 23.22 24.68 -25.09
N GLY A 52 23.62 25.91 -24.80
CA GLY A 52 24.88 26.18 -24.10
C GLY A 52 26.11 25.76 -24.92
N ILE A 53 27.28 25.72 -24.26
CA ILE A 53 28.55 25.36 -24.91
C ILE A 53 29.16 24.12 -24.24
N PRO A 54 29.15 22.94 -24.89
CA PRO A 54 29.82 21.75 -24.38
C PRO A 54 31.33 21.95 -24.17
N PRO A 55 31.99 21.16 -23.29
CA PRO A 55 31.41 20.08 -22.50
C PRO A 55 30.54 20.59 -21.33
N TYR A 56 29.53 19.80 -20.95
CA TYR A 56 28.75 20.05 -19.74
C TYR A 56 29.28 19.26 -18.56
N VAL A 57 29.24 19.89 -17.39
CA VAL A 57 29.43 19.28 -16.08
C VAL A 57 28.08 19.22 -15.38
N LEU A 58 27.66 18.01 -15.04
CA LEU A 58 26.39 17.68 -14.41
C LEU A 58 26.65 17.40 -12.93
N LEU A 59 26.00 18.16 -12.06
CA LEU A 59 25.94 17.87 -10.63
C LEU A 59 24.53 17.39 -10.30
N TRP A 60 24.42 16.08 -10.06
CA TRP A 60 23.21 15.47 -9.53
C TRP A 60 23.18 15.68 -8.02
N GLN A 61 22.04 16.15 -7.50
CA GLN A 61 21.82 16.32 -6.07
C GLN A 61 20.59 15.53 -5.65
N SER A 62 20.80 14.63 -4.69
CA SER A 62 19.77 13.78 -4.11
C SER A 62 20.06 13.49 -2.65
N THR A 63 19.00 13.39 -1.85
CA THR A 63 19.07 12.90 -0.47
C THR A 63 19.15 11.38 -0.37
N ASP A 64 18.88 10.64 -1.46
CA ASP A 64 18.80 9.17 -1.46
C ASP A 64 20.16 8.52 -1.81
N ILE A 65 20.66 8.79 -3.02
CA ILE A 65 21.90 8.19 -3.55
C ILE A 65 23.13 9.09 -3.40
N GLY A 66 22.99 10.27 -2.78
CA GLY A 66 24.04 11.27 -2.65
C GLY A 66 24.30 12.05 -3.93
N ASN A 67 25.31 12.93 -3.88
CA ASN A 67 25.66 13.79 -5.00
C ASN A 67 26.61 13.08 -5.96
N ASN A 68 26.41 13.27 -7.26
CA ASN A 68 27.28 12.69 -8.29
C ASN A 68 27.67 13.74 -9.33
N TYR A 69 28.90 13.65 -9.83
CA TYR A 69 29.44 14.50 -10.88
C TYR A 69 29.62 13.69 -12.16
N ILE A 70 29.00 14.14 -13.24
CA ILE A 70 29.00 13.45 -14.52
C ILE A 70 29.39 14.46 -15.60
N ASN A 71 30.24 14.04 -16.54
CA ASN A 71 30.57 14.84 -17.72
C ASN A 71 29.81 14.28 -18.91
N GLY A 72 29.12 15.15 -19.65
CA GLY A 72 28.36 14.73 -20.82
C GLY A 72 27.05 15.49 -20.98
N ASP A 73 26.37 15.23 -22.09
CA ASP A 73 25.08 15.79 -22.49
C ASP A 73 23.90 14.88 -22.12
N THR A 74 24.17 13.67 -21.61
CA THR A 74 23.18 12.69 -21.20
C THR A 74 23.40 12.25 -19.76
N LEU A 75 22.29 11.95 -19.09
CA LEU A 75 22.30 11.41 -17.73
C LEU A 75 21.20 10.37 -17.60
N PHE A 76 21.56 9.22 -17.02
CA PHE A 76 20.63 8.18 -16.64
C PHE A 76 20.95 7.74 -15.22
N ILE A 77 19.95 7.86 -14.35
CA ILE A 77 20.03 7.39 -12.96
C ILE A 77 18.81 6.52 -12.72
N ASP A 78 19.05 5.31 -12.23
CA ASP A 78 18.04 4.38 -11.80
C ASP A 78 18.15 4.13 -10.29
N GLN A 79 17.38 3.16 -9.81
CA GLN A 79 17.30 2.79 -8.40
C GLN A 79 16.84 3.90 -7.46
N LEU A 80 16.03 4.83 -7.98
CA LEU A 80 15.56 6.00 -7.25
C LEU A 80 14.33 5.66 -6.38
N ARG A 81 14.30 6.19 -5.16
CA ARG A 81 13.09 6.28 -4.35
C ARG A 81 12.17 7.41 -4.82
N SER A 82 10.94 7.43 -4.35
CA SER A 82 10.07 8.60 -4.55
C SER A 82 10.64 9.82 -3.84
N GLY A 83 10.65 10.96 -4.53
CA GLY A 83 11.20 12.19 -3.99
C GLY A 83 11.50 13.23 -5.06
N ASN A 84 12.01 14.37 -4.61
CA ASN A 84 12.45 15.46 -5.49
C ASN A 84 13.95 15.37 -5.72
N TYR A 85 14.35 15.53 -6.97
CA TYR A 85 15.73 15.45 -7.43
C TYR A 85 16.10 16.71 -8.17
N GLN A 86 17.37 17.12 -8.04
CA GLN A 86 17.87 18.32 -8.67
C GLN A 86 19.11 18.00 -9.52
N LEU A 87 19.13 18.56 -10.73
CA LEU A 87 20.27 18.52 -11.64
C LEU A 87 20.75 19.93 -11.90
N LEU A 88 21.98 20.23 -11.47
CA LEU A 88 22.67 21.45 -11.83
C LEU A 88 23.60 21.16 -13.02
N VAL A 89 23.37 21.85 -14.13
CA VAL A 89 24.19 21.75 -15.35
C VAL A 89 25.04 23.00 -15.46
N THR A 90 26.34 22.82 -15.66
CA THR A 90 27.29 23.91 -15.95
C THR A 90 27.94 23.64 -17.30
N ASP A 91 27.92 24.62 -18.20
CA ASP A 91 28.61 24.50 -19.49
C ASP A 91 30.07 25.02 -19.43
N SER A 92 30.79 24.96 -20.55
CA SER A 92 32.21 25.31 -20.60
C SER A 92 32.49 26.80 -20.39
N VAL A 93 31.49 27.67 -20.51
CA VAL A 93 31.58 29.12 -20.28
C VAL A 93 30.97 29.53 -18.94
N ALA A 94 30.75 28.54 -18.05
CA ALA A 94 30.22 28.70 -16.70
C ALA A 94 28.77 29.20 -16.62
N CYS A 95 27.99 29.08 -17.71
CA CYS A 95 26.54 29.23 -17.63
C CYS A 95 25.94 28.04 -16.86
N ARG A 96 25.03 28.34 -15.94
CA ARG A 96 24.40 27.35 -15.06
C ARG A 96 22.89 27.28 -15.30
N GLN A 97 22.35 26.07 -15.28
CA GLN A 97 20.91 25.81 -15.27
C GLN A 97 20.57 24.72 -14.27
N THR A 98 19.42 24.85 -13.62
CA THR A 98 18.94 23.90 -12.62
C THR A 98 17.62 23.30 -13.06
N PHE A 99 17.56 21.97 -13.11
CA PHE A 99 16.35 21.22 -13.42
C PHE A 99 15.88 20.44 -12.19
N ASN A 100 14.57 20.44 -11.94
CA ASN A 100 13.97 19.70 -10.84
C ASN A 100 13.09 18.58 -11.39
N PHE A 101 13.18 17.41 -10.78
CA PHE A 101 12.40 16.22 -11.14
C PHE A 101 11.69 15.69 -9.91
N ASN A 102 10.49 15.16 -10.09
CA ASN A 102 9.73 14.51 -9.02
C ASN A 102 9.44 13.06 -9.42
N VAL A 103 10.03 12.11 -8.71
CA VAL A 103 9.73 10.68 -8.84
C VAL A 103 8.61 10.35 -7.86
N THR A 104 7.48 9.88 -8.37
CA THR A 104 6.31 9.54 -7.54
C THR A 104 6.27 8.06 -7.20
N SER A 105 5.52 7.74 -6.13
CA SER A 105 5.16 6.37 -5.73
C SER A 105 3.64 6.20 -5.82
N PRO A 106 3.13 5.00 -6.17
CA PRO A 106 1.73 4.68 -5.91
C PRO A 106 1.44 4.64 -4.41
N ASP A 107 0.16 4.73 -4.04
CA ASP A 107 -0.31 4.54 -2.65
C ASP A 107 0.01 3.13 -2.15
N ALA A 108 0.28 3.02 -0.84
CA ALA A 108 0.49 1.72 -0.19
C ALA A 108 -0.72 0.80 -0.37
N LEU A 109 -0.48 -0.47 -0.71
CA LEU A 109 -1.53 -1.48 -0.75
C LEU A 109 -1.85 -1.94 0.68
N GLU A 110 -2.99 -1.50 1.19
CA GLU A 110 -3.48 -1.79 2.54
C GLU A 110 -4.69 -2.73 2.48
N LEU A 111 -4.72 -3.73 3.38
CA LEU A 111 -5.83 -4.68 3.50
C LEU A 111 -6.47 -4.58 4.87
N THR A 112 -7.80 -4.60 4.90
CA THR A 112 -8.57 -4.86 6.12
C THR A 112 -9.44 -6.10 5.91
N GLY A 113 -9.49 -6.95 6.93
CA GLY A 113 -10.18 -8.24 6.87
C GLY A 113 -11.33 -8.28 7.87
N ASN A 114 -12.48 -8.78 7.42
CA ASN A 114 -13.66 -9.00 8.25
C ASN A 114 -14.10 -10.46 8.13
N ALA A 115 -14.52 -11.04 9.24
CA ALA A 115 -15.07 -12.39 9.29
C ALA A 115 -16.46 -12.39 9.92
N THR A 116 -17.34 -13.28 9.44
CA THR A 116 -18.53 -13.66 10.20
C THR A 116 -18.26 -15.01 10.89
N PRO A 117 -18.63 -15.17 12.17
CA PRO A 117 -18.49 -16.44 12.88
C PRO A 117 -19.21 -17.59 12.18
N SER A 118 -18.78 -18.82 12.46
CA SER A 118 -19.42 -20.05 11.98
C SER A 118 -19.81 -20.95 13.15
N PRO A 119 -20.99 -21.58 13.16
CA PRO A 119 -21.35 -22.56 14.18
C PRO A 119 -20.36 -23.73 14.22
N LYS A 120 -20.15 -24.32 15.41
CA LYS A 120 -19.40 -25.56 15.59
C LYS A 120 -20.04 -26.64 14.70
N GLU A 121 -19.26 -27.23 13.80
CA GLU A 121 -19.71 -28.26 12.84
C GLU A 121 -20.50 -27.77 11.60
N GLN A 122 -20.65 -26.46 11.41
CA GLN A 122 -21.16 -25.91 10.16
C GLN A 122 -20.10 -25.06 9.47
N ALA A 123 -20.13 -25.04 8.14
CA ALA A 123 -19.29 -24.18 7.32
C ALA A 123 -20.16 -23.04 6.78
N LEU A 124 -20.59 -22.13 7.66
CA LEU A 124 -21.44 -20.98 7.34
C LEU A 124 -20.72 -19.63 7.55
N GLY A 125 -19.48 -19.67 8.03
CA GLY A 125 -18.64 -18.48 8.18
C GLY A 125 -18.33 -17.84 6.84
N THR A 126 -17.93 -16.57 6.89
CA THR A 126 -17.46 -15.81 5.73
C THR A 126 -16.19 -15.07 6.07
N ALA A 127 -15.34 -14.87 5.07
CA ALA A 127 -14.16 -14.03 5.17
C ALA A 127 -14.20 -13.03 4.01
N GLN A 128 -14.04 -11.76 4.31
CA GLN A 128 -14.03 -10.68 3.33
C GLN A 128 -12.81 -9.80 3.53
N VAL A 129 -12.17 -9.43 2.42
CA VAL A 129 -11.08 -8.46 2.40
C VAL A 129 -11.53 -7.17 1.70
N VAL A 130 -11.17 -6.04 2.28
CA VAL A 130 -11.33 -4.71 1.70
C VAL A 130 -9.92 -4.18 1.39
N VAL A 131 -9.73 -3.74 0.15
CA VAL A 131 -8.45 -3.24 -0.36
C VAL A 131 -8.50 -1.72 -0.45
N LYS A 132 -7.44 -1.05 0.00
CA LYS A 132 -7.23 0.39 -0.16
C LYS A 132 -5.83 0.66 -0.70
N GLY A 133 -5.69 1.69 -1.55
CA GLY A 133 -4.43 2.03 -2.21
C GLY A 133 -3.99 0.99 -3.25
N GLY A 134 -2.72 1.01 -3.66
CA GLY A 134 -2.21 0.20 -4.78
C GLY A 134 -2.82 0.59 -6.14
N THR A 135 -2.60 -0.23 -7.17
CA THR A 135 -3.12 0.02 -8.53
C THR A 135 -4.09 -1.08 -9.00
N ALA A 136 -5.37 -0.76 -9.10
CA ALA A 136 -6.38 -1.67 -9.64
C ALA A 136 -6.09 -2.05 -11.12
N PRO A 137 -6.55 -3.22 -11.60
CA PRO A 137 -7.31 -4.26 -10.89
C PRO A 137 -6.49 -5.11 -9.91
N TYR A 138 -7.17 -5.81 -9.00
CA TYR A 138 -6.56 -6.70 -8.00
C TYR A 138 -6.83 -8.18 -8.29
N ARG A 139 -5.86 -9.04 -7.95
CA ARG A 139 -6.00 -10.50 -7.88
C ARG A 139 -5.92 -10.99 -6.45
N TYR A 140 -6.74 -11.96 -6.10
CA TYR A 140 -6.88 -12.54 -4.76
C TYR A 140 -6.45 -14.01 -4.79
N LEU A 141 -5.57 -14.38 -3.89
CA LEU A 141 -5.13 -15.75 -3.67
C LEU A 141 -5.31 -16.12 -2.19
N TRP A 142 -6.33 -16.91 -1.91
CA TRP A 142 -6.64 -17.44 -0.60
C TRP A 142 -5.85 -18.71 -0.32
N SER A 143 -5.53 -18.95 0.95
CA SER A 143 -4.83 -20.14 1.46
C SER A 143 -5.73 -21.38 1.51
N ILE A 144 -6.51 -21.62 0.45
CA ILE A 144 -7.40 -22.78 0.28
C ILE A 144 -7.09 -23.48 -1.04
N GLY A 145 -7.27 -24.81 -1.10
CA GLY A 145 -7.18 -25.54 -2.36
C GLY A 145 -8.28 -25.08 -3.31
N ASN A 146 -7.92 -24.60 -4.51
CA ASN A 146 -8.79 -23.91 -5.46
C ASN A 146 -9.34 -22.55 -4.97
N SER A 147 -8.44 -21.59 -4.77
CA SER A 147 -8.81 -20.22 -4.42
C SER A 147 -9.58 -19.51 -5.54
N PRO A 148 -10.81 -19.03 -5.30
CA PRO A 148 -11.47 -18.11 -6.22
C PRO A 148 -10.75 -16.76 -6.22
N ASN A 149 -10.75 -16.08 -7.37
CA ASN A 149 -10.23 -14.71 -7.50
C ASN A 149 -11.29 -13.69 -7.08
N THR A 150 -11.71 -13.73 -5.80
CA THR A 150 -12.76 -12.87 -5.26
C THR A 150 -12.35 -12.25 -3.91
N PRO A 151 -12.84 -11.04 -3.59
CA PRO A 151 -12.56 -10.40 -2.31
C PRO A 151 -13.31 -11.02 -1.13
N ARG A 152 -14.20 -11.99 -1.38
CA ARG A 152 -15.02 -12.65 -0.36
C ARG A 152 -15.07 -14.15 -0.59
N LEU A 153 -14.94 -14.89 0.51
CA LEU A 153 -15.21 -16.30 0.64
C LEU A 153 -16.45 -16.53 1.51
N ASN A 154 -17.23 -17.53 1.13
CA ASN A 154 -18.41 -17.96 1.86
C ASN A 154 -18.31 -19.45 2.19
N ASN A 155 -19.19 -19.91 3.06
CA ASN A 155 -19.30 -21.31 3.47
C ASN A 155 -17.99 -21.85 4.07
N LEU A 156 -17.39 -21.06 4.97
CA LEU A 156 -16.12 -21.39 5.59
C LEU A 156 -16.34 -22.06 6.96
N PRO A 157 -15.69 -23.19 7.25
CA PRO A 157 -15.59 -23.70 8.61
C PRO A 157 -14.71 -22.76 9.47
N ILE A 158 -14.75 -22.99 10.79
CA ILE A 158 -13.87 -22.32 11.76
C ILE A 158 -12.41 -22.54 11.35
N GLY A 159 -11.62 -21.47 11.32
CA GLY A 159 -10.24 -21.52 10.88
C GLY A 159 -9.65 -20.17 10.52
N VAL A 160 -8.36 -20.18 10.17
CA VAL A 160 -7.62 -18.99 9.73
C VAL A 160 -7.43 -19.07 8.22
N TYR A 161 -7.84 -18.01 7.53
CA TYR A 161 -7.75 -17.88 6.07
C TYR A 161 -6.84 -16.72 5.73
N THR A 162 -5.72 -17.00 5.09
CA THR A 162 -4.81 -15.97 4.60
C THR A 162 -5.16 -15.63 3.16
N VAL A 163 -5.30 -14.36 2.85
CA VAL A 163 -5.43 -13.87 1.47
C VAL A 163 -4.20 -13.06 1.12
N THR A 164 -3.61 -13.40 -0.02
CA THR A 164 -2.60 -12.58 -0.69
C THR A 164 -3.28 -11.82 -1.81
N VAL A 165 -3.26 -10.49 -1.73
CA VAL A 165 -3.77 -9.60 -2.77
C VAL A 165 -2.59 -9.10 -3.57
N THR A 166 -2.71 -9.12 -4.89
CA THR A 166 -1.74 -8.49 -5.78
C THR A 166 -2.42 -7.51 -6.70
N ASP A 167 -1.80 -6.37 -6.92
CA ASP A 167 -2.27 -5.34 -7.83
C ASP A 167 -1.79 -5.57 -9.28
N VAL A 168 -2.20 -4.70 -10.22
CA VAL A 168 -1.83 -4.84 -11.64
C VAL A 168 -0.35 -4.61 -11.92
N ARG A 169 0.33 -3.89 -11.03
CA ARG A 169 1.77 -3.60 -11.12
C ARG A 169 2.62 -4.68 -10.46
N GLY A 170 1.98 -5.70 -9.88
CA GLY A 170 2.66 -6.83 -9.24
C GLY A 170 2.93 -6.63 -7.75
N CYS A 171 2.42 -5.57 -7.13
CA CYS A 171 2.60 -5.30 -5.71
C CYS A 171 1.74 -6.25 -4.88
N THR A 172 2.37 -6.98 -3.95
CA THR A 172 1.71 -8.01 -3.14
C THR A 172 1.62 -7.59 -1.67
N THR A 173 0.49 -7.87 -1.04
CA THR A 173 0.38 -7.82 0.42
C THR A 173 -0.57 -8.92 0.89
N SER A 174 -0.46 -9.35 2.16
CA SER A 174 -1.27 -10.43 2.69
C SER A 174 -1.86 -10.11 4.06
N ILE A 175 -3.01 -10.70 4.35
CA ILE A 175 -3.67 -10.61 5.65
C ILE A 175 -4.28 -11.96 6.03
N SER A 176 -4.26 -12.27 7.32
CA SER A 176 -4.92 -13.46 7.89
C SER A 176 -6.23 -13.06 8.55
N ILE A 177 -7.29 -13.76 8.21
CA ILE A 177 -8.66 -13.54 8.70
C ILE A 177 -9.08 -14.80 9.46
N GLU A 178 -9.46 -14.63 10.73
CA GLU A 178 -9.89 -15.73 11.59
C GLU A 178 -11.42 -15.82 11.63
N VAL A 179 -11.97 -16.93 11.16
CA VAL A 179 -13.38 -17.30 11.34
C VAL A 179 -13.49 -18.05 12.66
N LYS A 180 -14.12 -17.42 13.65
CA LYS A 180 -14.32 -17.98 14.99
C LYS A 180 -15.62 -18.78 15.09
N GLU A 181 -15.72 -19.59 16.14
CA GLU A 181 -16.97 -20.23 16.51
C GLU A 181 -18.03 -19.17 16.83
N ASP A 182 -19.25 -19.34 16.30
CA ASP A 182 -20.40 -18.56 16.74
C ASP A 182 -20.82 -19.02 18.14
N THR A 183 -20.33 -18.33 19.17
CA THR A 183 -20.71 -18.58 20.56
C THR A 183 -22.04 -17.94 20.91
N GLY A 184 -22.89 -17.66 19.90
CA GLY A 184 -24.13 -16.90 19.96
C GLY A 184 -24.72 -16.89 21.35
N THR A 185 -24.89 -15.68 21.92
CA THR A 185 -25.38 -15.47 23.28
C THR A 185 -26.55 -16.40 23.55
N ALA A 186 -26.27 -17.52 24.20
CA ALA A 186 -27.29 -18.43 24.68
C ALA A 186 -27.90 -17.74 25.89
N THR A 187 -28.73 -16.72 25.64
CA THR A 187 -29.83 -16.43 26.55
C THR A 187 -30.73 -17.66 26.47
N ARG A 188 -30.37 -18.69 27.25
CA ARG A 188 -31.41 -19.53 27.82
C ARG A 188 -32.26 -18.54 28.60
N ASN A 189 -33.33 -18.05 27.99
CA ASN A 189 -34.53 -17.75 28.73
C ASN A 189 -34.87 -19.07 29.41
N MET A 190 -34.28 -19.30 30.58
CA MET A 190 -34.97 -20.05 31.61
C MET A 190 -36.17 -19.18 31.87
N ASP A 191 -37.23 -19.48 31.15
CA ASP A 191 -38.55 -18.93 31.42
C ASP A 191 -38.86 -19.34 32.86
N THR A 192 -38.61 -18.43 33.80
CA THR A 192 -38.89 -18.61 35.23
C THR A 192 -40.38 -18.43 35.52
N SER A 193 -41.25 -18.38 34.50
CA SER A 193 -42.69 -18.17 34.66
C SER A 193 -43.47 -19.34 35.28
N LEU A 194 -42.82 -20.43 35.71
CA LEU A 194 -43.42 -21.36 36.67
C LEU A 194 -43.10 -20.97 38.12
N ALA A 195 -43.41 -19.73 38.50
CA ALA A 195 -43.56 -19.36 39.89
C ALA A 195 -44.85 -20.00 40.43
N PHE A 196 -44.76 -21.25 40.88
CA PHE A 196 -45.86 -21.92 41.58
C PHE A 196 -45.96 -21.29 42.98
N THR A 197 -46.99 -20.49 43.23
CA THR A 197 -47.29 -19.95 44.56
C THR A 197 -47.66 -21.12 45.47
N LEU A 198 -46.81 -21.46 46.45
CA LEU A 198 -47.13 -22.47 47.44
C LEU A 198 -48.09 -21.88 48.47
N GLN A 199 -49.27 -22.47 48.62
CA GLN A 199 -50.14 -22.23 49.77
C GLN A 199 -49.48 -22.76 51.06
N PRO A 200 -49.83 -22.23 52.26
CA PRO A 200 -48.98 -22.33 53.46
C PRO A 200 -48.71 -23.73 54.04
N ASN A 201 -49.19 -24.83 53.45
CA ASN A 201 -49.18 -26.16 54.07
C ASN A 201 -48.75 -27.34 53.16
N GLN A 202 -47.94 -27.13 52.13
CA GLN A 202 -47.40 -28.23 51.32
C GLN A 202 -45.91 -28.48 51.64
N ARG A 203 -45.58 -29.65 52.19
CA ARG A 203 -44.19 -30.10 52.37
C ARG A 203 -43.74 -30.88 51.12
N MET A 204 -42.65 -30.45 50.50
CA MET A 204 -42.00 -31.18 49.42
C MET A 204 -41.12 -32.28 49.99
N SER A 205 -41.34 -33.53 49.57
CA SER A 205 -40.43 -34.64 49.87
C SER A 205 -39.76 -35.07 48.56
N TRP A 206 -38.43 -35.04 48.53
CA TRP A 206 -37.64 -35.44 47.38
C TRP A 206 -37.44 -36.96 47.39
N TYR A 207 -37.79 -37.65 46.31
CA TYR A 207 -37.28 -38.99 46.04
C TYR A 207 -36.62 -39.04 44.67
N ILE A 208 -35.38 -39.52 44.65
CA ILE A 208 -34.60 -39.77 43.43
C ILE A 208 -34.93 -41.19 42.95
N TRP A 209 -35.44 -41.31 41.73
CA TRP A 209 -35.43 -42.57 41.00
C TRP A 209 -34.49 -42.43 39.80
N TYR A 210 -33.46 -43.28 39.78
CA TYR A 210 -32.54 -43.43 38.66
C TYR A 210 -33.20 -44.30 37.59
N CYS A 211 -33.32 -43.79 36.36
CA CYS A 211 -33.47 -44.62 35.16
C CYS A 211 -32.86 -43.88 33.95
N PRO A 212 -32.00 -44.53 33.14
CA PRO A 212 -31.21 -43.85 32.12
C PRO A 212 -32.01 -43.68 30.82
N GLN A 213 -31.76 -42.55 30.16
CA GLN A 213 -32.20 -42.18 28.80
C GLN A 213 -33.65 -41.64 28.69
N ILE A 214 -33.75 -40.33 28.37
CA ILE A 214 -34.94 -39.53 27.99
C ILE A 214 -35.64 -38.79 29.16
N PHE A 215 -35.36 -37.49 29.28
CA PHE A 215 -36.13 -36.55 30.09
C PHE A 215 -37.43 -36.17 29.36
N ARG A 216 -38.56 -36.75 29.75
CA ARG A 216 -39.90 -36.17 29.50
C ARG A 216 -40.63 -36.00 30.83
N TRP A 217 -40.88 -34.75 31.20
CA TRP A 217 -41.69 -34.43 32.37
C TRP A 217 -43.18 -34.59 32.02
N ARG A 218 -43.86 -35.58 32.61
CA ARG A 218 -45.33 -35.60 32.70
C ARG A 218 -45.72 -35.39 34.16
N LYS A 219 -46.50 -34.34 34.42
CA LYS A 219 -47.06 -34.03 35.74
C LYS A 219 -48.37 -34.80 35.89
N PHE A 220 -48.43 -35.74 36.82
CA PHE A 220 -49.70 -36.34 37.27
C PHE A 220 -50.05 -35.76 38.64
N ILE A 221 -51.28 -35.27 38.77
CA ILE A 221 -51.85 -34.79 40.03
C ILE A 221 -52.85 -35.87 40.46
N TYR A 222 -52.69 -36.40 41.68
CA TYR A 222 -53.66 -37.32 42.30
C TYR A 222 -54.19 -36.67 43.58
N THR A 223 -55.50 -36.76 43.78
CA THR A 223 -56.19 -36.37 45.02
C THR A 223 -56.56 -37.62 45.81
N PRO A 224 -56.08 -37.83 47.05
CA PRO A 224 -56.74 -38.75 47.96
C PRO A 224 -58.02 -38.09 48.51
N MET A 225 -59.09 -38.88 48.62
CA MET A 225 -60.32 -38.51 49.35
C MET A 225 -60.04 -38.33 50.84
#